data_AF-A0A350UFA0-F1
#
_entry.id   AF-A0A350UFA0-F1
#
_cell.length_a   1.000
_cell.length_b   1.000
_cell.length_c   1.000
_cell.angle_alpha   90.00
_cell.angle_beta   90.00
_cell.angle_gamma   90.00
#
_symmetry.space_group_name_H-M   'P 1'
#
loop_
_entity.id
_entity.type
_entity.pdbx_description
1 polymer ?
#
loop_
_entity_poly.entity_id
_entity_poly.type
_entity_poly.pdbx_seq_one_letter_code
_entity_poly.pdbx_strand_id
1 'polypeptide(L)'
;MKKTLRDRIDELAAMNVKALQAEHVKLFGQPAVSAHRQFLFRKIAWQVQAEAHGWLPEAAVEIARGIARDTPLRARVLANTAKRRAGLPEDQVRRRRSNRRTMRASPWGIANCAKQRQADRRKSILSFLLHEGVPV
;
A
#
# COMPACT_ATOMS: atom_id res chain seq x y z
N MET A 1 -15.28 5.65 33.39
CA MET A 1 -15.23 4.43 32.55
C MET A 1 -14.21 4.65 31.44
N LYS A 2 -13.35 3.67 31.14
CA LYS A 2 -12.39 3.78 30.02
C LYS A 2 -13.17 3.63 28.71
N LYS A 3 -13.15 4.65 27.85
CA LYS A 3 -13.76 4.55 26.50
C LYS A 3 -13.04 3.49 25.69
N THR A 4 -13.78 2.64 24.99
CA THR A 4 -13.17 1.64 24.12
C THR A 4 -12.55 2.31 22.89
N LEU A 5 -11.63 1.62 22.21
CA LEU A 5 -11.01 2.14 20.98
C LEU A 5 -12.06 2.47 19.90
N ARG A 6 -13.11 1.65 19.80
CA ARG A 6 -14.21 1.86 18.85
C ARG A 6 -14.97 3.13 19.18
N ASP A 7 -15.32 3.33 20.45
CA ASP A 7 -16.01 4.55 20.90
C ASP A 7 -15.20 5.82 20.57
N ARG A 8 -13.87 5.79 20.76
CA ARG A 8 -13.00 6.94 20.39
C ARG A 8 -13.00 7.20 18.88
N ILE A 9 -13.03 6.16 18.05
CA ILE A 9 -13.08 6.31 16.59
C ILE A 9 -14.45 6.84 16.15
N ASP A 10 -15.53 6.36 16.76
CA ASP A 10 -16.89 6.82 16.46
C ASP A 10 -17.10 8.29 16.87
N GLU A 11 -16.54 8.70 18.02
CA GLU A 11 -16.51 10.10 18.43
C GLU A 11 -15.76 10.98 17.41
N LEU A 12 -14.60 10.53 16.94
CA LEU A 12 -13.83 11.25 15.90
C LEU A 12 -14.60 11.30 14.57
N ALA A 13 -15.36 10.26 14.24
CA ALA A 13 -16.19 10.24 13.04
C ALA A 13 -17.35 11.25 13.13
N ALA A 14 -17.91 11.48 14.32
CA ALA A 14 -18.96 12.47 14.52
C ALA A 14 -18.47 13.93 14.53
N MET A 15 -17.17 14.17 14.73
CA MET A 15 -16.60 15.52 14.83
C MET A 15 -16.62 16.32 13.51
N ASN A 16 -16.75 17.64 13.67
CA ASN A 16 -16.59 18.61 12.59
C ASN A 16 -15.10 18.89 12.31
N VAL A 17 -14.80 19.57 11.19
CA VAL A 17 -13.42 19.83 10.75
C VAL A 17 -12.62 20.66 11.76
N LYS A 18 -13.23 21.67 12.40
CA LYS A 18 -12.56 22.51 13.39
C LYS A 18 -12.19 21.72 14.65
N ALA A 19 -13.10 20.86 15.12
CA ALA A 19 -12.84 19.96 16.23
C ALA A 19 -11.71 18.98 15.90
N LEU A 20 -11.71 18.40 14.70
CA LEU A 20 -10.62 17.54 14.23
C LEU A 20 -9.28 18.28 14.12
N GLN A 21 -9.26 19.55 13.74
CA GLN A 21 -8.04 20.36 13.73
C GLN A 21 -7.52 20.60 15.15
N ALA A 22 -8.41 20.89 16.11
CA ALA A 22 -8.03 21.04 17.51
C ALA A 22 -7.47 19.73 18.08
N GLU A 23 -8.12 18.59 17.82
CA GLU A 23 -7.61 17.27 18.22
C GLU A 23 -6.26 16.94 17.55
N HIS A 24 -6.07 17.31 16.27
CA HIS A 24 -4.78 17.15 15.62
C HIS A 24 -3.68 17.97 16.32
N VAL A 25 -3.96 19.21 16.72
CA VAL A 25 -2.99 20.03 17.47
C VAL A 25 -2.69 19.42 18.84
N LYS A 26 -3.69 18.88 19.55
CA LYS A 26 -3.47 18.21 20.84
C LYS A 26 -2.57 16.97 20.72
N LEU A 27 -2.78 16.15 19.69
CA LEU A 27 -2.04 14.89 19.52
C LEU A 27 -0.65 15.07 18.90
N PHE A 28 -0.52 15.98 17.93
CA PHE A 28 0.72 16.15 17.16
C PHE A 28 1.49 17.43 17.51
N GLY A 29 0.93 18.33 18.32
CA GLY A 29 1.52 19.62 18.69
C GLY A 29 1.60 20.64 17.55
N GLN A 30 1.08 20.32 16.37
CA GLN A 30 1.20 21.14 15.16
C GLN A 30 -0.15 21.28 14.45
N PRO A 31 -0.43 22.44 13.83
CA PRO A 31 -1.62 22.60 13.01
C PRO A 31 -1.55 21.68 11.79
N ALA A 32 -2.71 21.20 11.35
CA ALA A 32 -2.78 20.35 10.17
C ALA A 32 -2.54 21.15 8.88
N VAL A 33 -1.71 20.62 7.99
CA VAL A 33 -1.40 21.21 6.67
C VAL A 33 -2.62 21.23 5.74
N SER A 34 -3.58 20.32 5.95
CA SER A 34 -4.81 20.22 5.15
C SER A 34 -6.05 20.33 6.03
N ALA A 35 -7.04 21.10 5.55
CA ALA A 35 -8.36 21.22 6.17
C ALA A 35 -9.35 20.12 5.73
N HIS A 36 -8.90 19.07 5.03
CA HIS A 36 -9.79 18.03 4.53
C HIS A 36 -10.24 17.07 5.66
N ARG A 37 -11.56 16.97 5.90
CA ARG A 37 -12.14 16.17 7.01
C ARG A 37 -11.64 14.73 7.05
N GLN A 38 -11.75 14.01 5.93
CA GLN A 38 -11.38 12.59 5.90
C GLN A 38 -9.87 12.37 6.05
N PHE A 39 -9.05 13.38 5.75
CA PHE A 39 -7.61 13.30 5.96
C PHE A 39 -7.30 13.40 7.45
N LEU A 40 -7.86 14.41 8.13
CA LEU A 40 -7.72 14.60 9.57
C LEU A 40 -8.23 13.38 10.34
N PHE A 41 -9.44 12.93 10.03
CA PHE A 41 -10.04 11.75 10.66
C PHE A 41 -9.14 10.52 10.54
N ARG A 42 -8.70 10.16 9.32
CA ARG A 42 -7.84 8.98 9.13
C ARG A 42 -6.52 9.10 9.87
N LYS A 43 -5.88 10.27 9.83
CA LYS A 43 -4.60 10.49 10.50
C LYS A 43 -4.72 10.37 12.02
N ILE A 44 -5.74 10.99 12.60
CA ILE A 44 -6.01 10.95 14.04
C ILE A 44 -6.44 9.54 14.49
N ALA A 45 -7.36 8.91 13.75
CA ALA A 45 -7.81 7.56 14.07
C ALA A 45 -6.65 6.56 14.07
N TRP A 46 -5.72 6.67 13.11
CA TRP A 46 -4.56 5.79 13.04
C TRP A 46 -3.62 5.99 14.23
N GLN A 47 -3.43 7.23 14.67
CA GLN A 47 -2.65 7.56 15.87
C GLN A 47 -3.29 6.98 17.14
N VAL A 48 -4.61 7.15 17.31
CA VAL A 48 -5.36 6.61 18.45
C VAL A 48 -5.30 5.06 18.47
N GLN A 49 -5.34 4.42 17.30
CA GLN A 49 -5.14 2.98 17.19
C GLN A 49 -3.72 2.55 17.57
N ALA A 50 -2.70 3.27 17.10
CA ALA A 50 -1.30 2.99 17.43
C ALA A 50 -1.01 3.15 18.93
N GLU A 51 -1.59 4.17 19.58
CA GLU A 51 -1.47 4.35 21.03
C GLU A 51 -2.14 3.22 21.83
N ALA A 52 -3.27 2.71 21.34
CA ALA A 52 -4.03 1.66 22.02
C ALA A 52 -3.40 0.26 21.87
N HIS A 53 -2.86 -0.04 20.68
CA HIS A 53 -2.28 -1.34 20.37
C HIS A 53 -0.75 -1.39 20.56
N GLY A 54 -0.12 -0.23 20.81
CA GLY A 54 1.33 -0.10 20.77
C GLY A 54 1.87 -0.13 19.34
N TRP A 55 3.20 -0.11 19.24
CA TRP A 55 3.90 -0.28 17.97
C TRP A 55 3.87 -1.74 17.52
N LEU A 56 4.15 -1.98 16.23
CA LEU A 56 4.30 -3.35 15.73
C LEU A 56 5.34 -4.12 16.57
N PRO A 57 5.08 -5.39 16.91
CA PRO A 57 6.10 -6.21 17.57
C PRO A 57 7.33 -6.34 16.66
N GLU A 58 8.53 -6.50 17.23
CA GLU A 58 9.78 -6.57 16.47
C GLU A 58 9.74 -7.65 15.37
N ALA A 59 9.07 -8.78 15.63
CA ALA A 59 8.83 -9.83 14.64
C ALA A 59 8.06 -9.32 13.41
N ALA A 60 7.02 -8.50 13.61
CA ALA A 60 6.26 -7.91 12.51
C ALA A 60 7.08 -6.85 11.75
N VAL A 61 7.98 -6.14 12.44
CA VAL A 61 8.93 -5.22 11.81
C VAL A 61 9.90 -5.98 10.90
N GLU A 62 10.47 -7.10 11.35
CA GLU A 62 11.39 -7.89 10.51
C GLU A 62 10.67 -8.53 9.31
N ILE A 63 9.43 -9.01 9.49
CA ILE A 63 8.59 -9.48 8.37
C ILE A 63 8.35 -8.33 7.37
N ALA A 64 7.99 -7.14 7.84
CA ALA A 64 7.80 -5.98 6.97
C ALA A 64 9.09 -5.59 6.23
N ARG A 65 10.25 -5.69 6.89
CA ARG A 65 11.57 -5.51 6.25
C ARG A 65 11.82 -6.58 5.19
N GLY A 66 11.48 -7.83 5.45
CA GLY A 66 11.55 -8.93 4.48
C GLY A 66 10.72 -8.61 3.22
N ILE A 67 9.44 -8.28 3.40
CA ILE A 67 8.55 -7.89 2.30
C ILE A 67 9.13 -6.70 1.52
N ALA A 68 9.67 -5.70 2.20
CA ALA A 68 10.29 -4.53 1.57
C ALA A 68 11.56 -4.89 0.76
N ARG A 69 12.37 -5.85 1.24
CA ARG A 69 13.53 -6.37 0.49
C ARG A 69 13.09 -7.06 -0.80
N ASP A 70 12.02 -7.86 -0.75
CA ASP A 70 11.53 -8.66 -1.88
C ASP A 70 10.58 -7.92 -2.83
N THR A 71 10.32 -6.64 -2.58
CA THR A 71 9.39 -5.88 -3.41
C THR A 71 10.01 -5.60 -4.79
N PRO A 72 9.31 -5.88 -5.92
CA PRO A 72 9.81 -5.58 -7.27
C PRO A 72 10.05 -4.08 -7.50
N LEU A 73 9.54 -3.22 -6.61
CA LEU A 73 9.85 -1.79 -6.59
C LEU A 73 11.33 -1.53 -6.29
N ARG A 74 11.94 -2.26 -5.35
CA ARG A 74 13.37 -2.11 -5.01
C ARG A 74 14.25 -2.44 -6.20
N ALA A 75 14.01 -3.59 -6.85
CA ALA A 75 14.72 -3.97 -8.07
C ALA A 75 14.58 -2.92 -9.18
N ARG A 76 13.38 -2.34 -9.36
CA ARG A 76 13.14 -1.26 -10.33
C ARG A 76 13.91 0.03 -9.99
N VAL A 77 13.90 0.45 -8.73
CA VAL A 77 14.64 1.64 -8.28
C VAL A 77 16.13 1.44 -8.51
N LEU A 78 16.69 0.30 -8.11
CA LEU A 78 18.10 -0.01 -8.32
C LEU A 78 18.46 -0.04 -9.81
N ALA A 79 17.68 -0.73 -10.64
CA ALA A 79 17.90 -0.76 -12.09
C ALA A 79 17.84 0.66 -12.71
N ASN A 80 16.88 1.49 -12.31
CA ASN A 80 16.78 2.86 -12.80
C ASN A 80 17.97 3.72 -12.34
N THR A 81 18.43 3.55 -11.10
CA THR A 81 19.62 4.27 -10.60
C THR A 81 20.88 3.86 -11.35
N ALA A 82 21.07 2.58 -11.65
CA ALA A 82 22.19 2.08 -12.47
C ALA A 82 22.15 2.67 -13.88
N LYS A 83 20.97 2.74 -14.50
CA LYS A 83 20.81 3.34 -15.84
C LYS A 83 21.15 4.84 -15.85
N ARG A 84 20.74 5.59 -14.83
CA ARG A 84 21.10 7.01 -14.68
C ARG A 84 22.61 7.19 -14.56
N ARG A 85 23.27 6.35 -13.77
CA ARG A 85 24.73 6.36 -13.63
C ARG A 85 25.45 6.04 -14.94
N ALA A 86 24.88 5.17 -15.76
CA ALA A 86 25.39 4.85 -17.10
C ALA A 86 25.14 5.95 -18.15
N GLY A 87 24.54 7.09 -17.77
CA GLY A 87 24.28 8.21 -18.69
C GLY A 87 23.14 7.96 -19.69
N LEU A 88 22.30 6.94 -19.45
CA LEU A 88 21.16 6.68 -20.32
C LEU A 88 20.16 7.84 -20.25
N PRO A 89 19.55 8.23 -21.39
CA PRO A 89 18.57 9.31 -21.41
C PRO A 89 17.31 8.95 -20.60
N GLU A 90 16.68 9.96 -20.00
CA GLU A 90 15.61 9.81 -18.99
C GLU A 90 14.39 9.03 -19.51
N ASP A 91 14.15 9.05 -20.82
CA ASP A 91 13.10 8.29 -21.50
C ASP A 91 13.32 6.76 -21.49
N GLN A 92 14.58 6.32 -21.35
CA GLN A 92 14.98 4.91 -21.24
C GLN A 92 15.19 4.46 -19.78
N VAL A 93 15.54 5.40 -18.91
CA VAL A 93 15.71 5.21 -17.46
C VAL A 93 14.37 4.96 -16.79
N ARG A 94 13.42 5.88 -16.98
CA ARG A 94 12.03 5.56 -16.68
C ARG A 94 11.66 4.54 -17.74
N ARG A 95 11.60 3.24 -17.39
CA ARG A 95 10.73 2.35 -18.16
C ARG A 95 9.40 3.10 -18.24
N ARG A 96 9.07 3.65 -19.42
CA ARG A 96 7.69 4.06 -19.72
C ARG A 96 6.88 2.91 -19.19
N ARG A 97 5.88 3.15 -18.33
CA ARG A 97 4.80 2.19 -18.15
C ARG A 97 4.45 1.80 -19.58
N SER A 98 4.89 0.64 -20.06
CA SER A 98 4.59 0.18 -21.40
C SER A 98 3.14 -0.27 -21.33
N ASN A 99 2.32 0.77 -21.34
CA ASN A 99 1.18 0.94 -22.17
C ASN A 99 0.12 -0.16 -22.04
N ARG A 100 -0.80 0.08 -21.11
CA ARG A 100 -2.21 -0.30 -21.23
C ARG A 100 -2.81 0.12 -22.60
N ARG A 101 -2.14 1.01 -23.35
CA ARG A 101 -2.51 1.47 -24.70
C ARG A 101 -1.80 0.73 -25.86
N THR A 102 -0.68 -0.01 -25.70
CA THR A 102 -0.08 -0.80 -26.82
C THR A 102 -0.68 -2.19 -26.96
N MET A 103 -1.30 -2.76 -25.92
CA MET A 103 -2.05 -4.02 -26.08
C MET A 103 -3.31 -3.89 -26.96
N ARG A 104 -3.83 -2.67 -27.15
CA ARG A 104 -4.99 -2.40 -28.04
C ARG A 104 -4.63 -2.23 -29.51
N ALA A 105 -3.35 -2.12 -29.85
CA ALA A 105 -2.89 -1.83 -31.20
C ALA A 105 -2.24 -3.03 -31.90
N SER A 106 -2.23 -4.22 -31.28
CA SER A 106 -1.80 -5.45 -31.95
C SER A 106 -3.05 -6.24 -32.39
N PRO A 107 -3.17 -6.61 -33.68
CA PRO A 107 -4.27 -7.44 -34.18
C PRO A 107 -4.39 -8.81 -33.48
N TRP A 108 -3.33 -9.27 -32.79
CA TRP A 108 -3.26 -10.54 -32.08
C TRP A 108 -3.23 -10.39 -30.53
N GLY A 109 -3.40 -9.18 -30.00
CA GLY A 109 -3.20 -8.87 -28.57
C GLY A 109 -4.31 -9.34 -27.63
N ILE A 110 -5.54 -9.51 -28.12
CA ILE A 110 -6.70 -9.85 -27.28
C ILE A 110 -6.68 -11.34 -26.89
N ALA A 111 -6.29 -12.23 -27.81
CA ALA A 111 -6.30 -13.68 -27.60
C ALA A 111 -5.27 -14.15 -26.55
N ASN A 112 -4.10 -13.50 -26.47
CA ASN A 112 -3.07 -13.87 -25.50
C ASN A 112 -3.35 -13.36 -24.08
N CYS A 113 -4.10 -12.26 -23.92
CA CYS A 113 -4.40 -11.72 -22.58
C CYS A 113 -5.37 -12.62 -21.78
N ALA A 114 -6.31 -13.26 -22.47
CA ALA A 114 -7.23 -14.22 -21.87
C ALA A 114 -6.52 -15.55 -21.50
N LYS A 115 -5.65 -16.06 -22.39
CA LYS A 115 -4.82 -17.25 -22.12
C LYS A 115 -3.87 -17.03 -20.94
N GLN A 116 -3.22 -15.87 -20.85
CA GLN A 116 -2.30 -15.58 -19.74
C GLN A 116 -3.03 -15.48 -18.39
N ARG A 117 -4.22 -14.84 -18.35
CA ARG A 117 -5.04 -14.79 -17.12
C ARG A 117 -5.60 -16.14 -16.71
N GLN A 118 -5.95 -17.01 -17.67
CA GLN A 118 -6.37 -18.38 -17.36
C GLN A 118 -5.19 -19.23 -16.86
N ALA A 119 -3.99 -19.04 -17.41
CA ALA A 119 -2.77 -19.71 -16.93
C ALA A 119 -2.38 -19.26 -15.51
N ASP A 120 -2.46 -17.96 -15.22
CA ASP A 120 -2.16 -17.42 -13.88
C ASP A 120 -3.23 -17.81 -12.84
N ARG A 121 -4.52 -17.88 -13.21
CA ARG A 121 -5.56 -18.42 -12.33
C ARG A 121 -5.41 -19.93 -12.09
N ARG A 122 -5.05 -20.70 -13.11
CA ARG A 122 -4.77 -22.14 -12.94
C ARG A 122 -3.55 -22.39 -12.07
N LYS A 123 -2.49 -21.58 -12.20
CA LYS A 123 -1.31 -21.64 -11.32
C LYS A 123 -1.61 -21.21 -9.89
N SER A 124 -2.48 -20.22 -9.68
CA SER A 124 -2.97 -19.84 -8.34
C SER A 124 -3.81 -20.94 -7.70
N ILE A 125 -4.70 -21.60 -8.45
CA ILE A 125 -5.53 -22.70 -7.94
C ILE A 125 -4.69 -23.96 -7.68
N LEU A 126 -3.76 -24.32 -8.58
CA LEU A 126 -2.84 -25.45 -8.37
C LEU A 126 -1.89 -25.20 -7.19
N SER A 127 -1.39 -23.97 -7.04
CA SER A 127 -0.58 -23.55 -5.89
C SER A 127 -1.35 -23.55 -4.58
N PHE A 128 -2.66 -23.27 -4.59
CA PHE A 128 -3.51 -23.32 -3.39
C PHE A 128 -3.84 -24.77 -3.02
N LEU A 129 -4.11 -25.63 -4.01
CA LEU A 129 -4.37 -27.07 -3.80
C LEU A 129 -3.13 -27.91 -3.46
N LEU A 130 -1.93 -27.46 -3.83
CA LEU A 130 -0.66 -28.12 -3.44
C LEU A 130 -0.12 -27.64 -2.08
N HIS A 131 -0.63 -26.54 -1.51
CA HIS A 131 -0.13 -25.98 -0.25
C HIS A 131 -1.10 -26.11 0.93
N GLU A 132 -2.38 -26.38 0.68
CA GLU A 132 -3.33 -26.88 1.68
C GLU A 132 -3.23 -28.41 1.77
N GLY A 133 -2.05 -28.90 2.14
CA GLY A 133 -1.90 -30.24 2.69
C GLY A 133 -2.48 -30.26 4.10
N VAL A 134 -3.79 -30.51 4.18
CA VAL A 134 -4.51 -30.84 5.43
C VAL A 134 -3.84 -32.07 6.06
N PRO A 135 -3.27 -31.99 7.27
CA PRO A 135 -3.06 -33.17 8.08
C PRO A 135 -4.36 -33.53 8.82
N VAL A 136 -4.65 -34.82 8.84
CA VAL A 136 -5.69 -35.50 9.63
C VAL A 136 -5.49 -35.25 11.12
#